data_AF-A0A8H3L0Z6-F1
#
_entry.id   AF-A0A8H3L0Z6-F1
#
_cell.length_a   1.000
_cell.length_b   1.000
_cell.length_c   1.000
_cell.angle_alpha   90.00
_cell.angle_beta   90.00
_cell.angle_gamma   90.00
#
_symmetry.space_group_name_H-M   'P 1'
#
loop_
_entity.id
_entity.type
_entity.pdbx_description
1 polymer ?
#
loop_
_entity_poly.entity_id
_entity_poly.type
_entity_poly.pdbx_seq_one_letter_code
_entity_poly.pdbx_strand_id
1 'polypeptide(L)'
;MTDDKFERCGLREVLAKYGLVSEETEVIPLFRPQIHEVQDDNKHLVLCMADNKLRLKSYGTLVMTSLESMRNEYVSTILHTALRIAEDSTGKNFSMKPEYEIIGEESCGRVDYQGIR
;
A
#
# COMPACT_ATOMS: atom_id res chain seq x y z
N MET A 1 0.57 -21.75 -22.37
CA MET A 1 -0.37 -21.77 -21.23
C MET A 1 0.28 -22.61 -20.16
N THR A 2 1.03 -21.95 -19.28
CA THR A 2 1.63 -22.55 -18.10
C THR A 2 1.23 -21.64 -16.96
N ASP A 3 0.35 -22.18 -16.11
CA ASP A 3 -0.09 -21.57 -14.86
C ASP A 3 1.16 -21.25 -14.02
N ASP A 4 1.50 -19.97 -13.90
CA ASP A 4 2.32 -19.49 -12.81
C ASP A 4 1.48 -19.62 -11.54
N LYS A 5 1.48 -20.83 -10.98
CA LYS A 5 1.04 -21.08 -9.61
C LYS A 5 1.92 -20.23 -8.71
N PHE A 6 1.38 -19.10 -8.27
CA PHE A 6 1.93 -18.34 -7.17
C PHE A 6 1.79 -19.24 -5.93
N GLU A 7 2.81 -20.08 -5.68
CA GLU A 7 2.93 -20.80 -4.41
C GLU A 7 2.87 -19.76 -3.30
N ARG A 8 1.80 -19.78 -2.51
CA ARG A 8 1.71 -19.02 -1.25
C ARG A 8 2.74 -19.62 -0.31
N CYS A 9 4.00 -19.20 -0.43
CA CYS A 9 5.00 -19.49 0.58
C CYS A 9 4.54 -18.87 1.89
N GLY A 10 4.55 -19.64 2.97
CA GLY A 10 4.29 -19.10 4.30
C GLY A 10 5.32 -18.03 4.64
N LEU A 11 4.97 -17.04 5.47
CA LEU A 11 5.89 -15.97 5.86
C LEU A 11 7.26 -16.51 6.30
N ARG A 12 7.27 -17.63 7.05
CA ARG A 12 8.48 -18.35 7.47
C ARG A 12 9.35 -18.82 6.31
N GLU A 13 8.77 -19.36 5.25
CA GLU A 13 9.51 -19.82 4.07
C GLU A 13 10.07 -18.64 3.26
N VAL A 14 9.30 -17.55 3.16
CA VAL A 14 9.77 -16.31 2.54
C VAL A 14 10.96 -15.75 3.30
N LEU A 15 10.86 -15.63 4.63
CA LEU A 15 11.93 -15.13 5.49
C LEU A 15 13.19 -16.02 5.45
N ALA A 16 13.01 -17.35 5.42
CA ALA A 16 14.12 -18.29 5.28
C ALA A 16 14.92 -18.10 3.99
N LYS A 17 14.28 -17.74 2.87
CA LYS A 17 14.98 -17.42 1.60
C LYS A 17 15.94 -16.23 1.73
N TYR A 18 15.69 -15.33 2.68
CA TYR A 18 16.55 -14.17 2.97
C TYR A 18 17.47 -14.39 4.18
N GLY A 19 17.56 -15.63 4.70
CA GLY A 19 18.39 -15.95 5.86
C GLY A 19 17.84 -15.43 7.20
N LEU A 20 16.58 -15.00 7.23
CA LEU A 20 15.89 -14.47 8.41
C LEU A 20 15.19 -15.61 9.18
N VAL A 21 15.95 -16.63 9.57
CA VAL A 21 15.44 -17.79 10.31
C VAL A 21 15.60 -17.50 11.80
N SER A 22 14.57 -16.92 12.42
CA SER A 22 14.52 -16.65 13.85
C SER A 22 13.11 -16.84 14.39
N GLU A 23 12.99 -17.37 15.61
CA GLU A 23 11.73 -17.39 16.38
C GLU A 23 11.46 -16.05 17.08
N GLU A 24 12.49 -15.21 17.20
CA GLU A 24 12.45 -13.90 17.85
C GLU A 24 12.44 -12.78 16.79
N THR A 25 11.63 -11.74 17.01
CA THR A 25 11.50 -10.59 16.09
C THR A 25 12.74 -9.71 16.05
N GLU A 26 13.68 -9.90 16.98
CA GLU A 26 14.92 -9.14 17.11
C GLU A 26 15.89 -9.35 15.94
N VAL A 27 15.77 -10.47 15.22
CA VAL A 27 16.63 -10.81 14.06
C VAL A 27 16.10 -10.19 12.76
N ILE A 28 14.87 -9.66 12.76
CA ILE A 28 14.34 -8.94 11.60
C ILE A 28 15.01 -7.57 11.58
N PRO A 29 15.86 -7.26 10.60
CA PRO A 29 16.47 -5.95 10.52
C PRO A 29 15.37 -4.90 10.39
N LEU A 30 15.41 -3.88 11.26
CA LEU A 30 14.56 -2.71 11.11
C LEU A 30 14.79 -2.13 9.73
N PHE A 31 13.79 -2.27 8.86
CA PHE A 31 13.84 -1.71 7.53
C PHE A 31 13.94 -0.19 7.66
N ARG A 32 15.09 0.35 7.26
CA ARG A 32 15.27 1.79 7.12
C ARG A 32 15.00 2.12 5.66
N PRO A 33 13.76 2.53 5.31
CA PRO A 33 13.47 2.91 3.94
C PRO A 33 14.41 4.04 3.51
N GLN A 34 14.97 3.92 2.32
CA GLN A 34 15.60 5.07 1.69
C GLN A 34 14.48 6.03 1.30
N ILE A 35 14.48 7.21 1.90
CA ILE A 35 13.51 8.26 1.60
C ILE A 35 13.96 8.94 0.31
N HIS A 36 13.08 8.97 -0.69
CA HIS A 36 13.27 9.74 -1.90
C HIS A 36 12.34 10.95 -1.87
N GLU A 37 12.93 12.14 -1.94
CA GLU A 37 12.16 13.38 -1.96
C GLU A 37 11.47 13.52 -3.31
N VAL A 38 10.15 13.72 -3.29
CA VAL A 38 9.35 14.01 -4.48
C VAL A 38 9.15 15.51 -4.52
N GLN A 39 9.55 16.14 -5.62
CA GLN A 39 9.35 17.57 -5.83
C GLN A 39 7.87 17.90 -6.02
N ASP A 40 7.42 19.04 -5.49
CA ASP A 40 6.02 19.48 -5.56
C ASP A 40 5.54 19.74 -7.00
N ASP A 41 6.46 20.02 -7.92
CA ASP A 41 6.20 20.21 -9.34
C ASP A 41 6.17 18.90 -10.14
N ASN A 42 6.35 17.75 -9.47
CA ASN A 42 6.27 16.45 -10.11
C ASN A 42 4.91 16.28 -10.80
N LYS A 43 4.94 16.03 -12.12
CA LYS A 43 3.75 15.95 -12.97
C LYS A 43 2.71 14.95 -12.45
N HIS A 44 3.15 13.79 -11.96
CA HIS A 44 2.25 12.76 -11.42
C HIS A 44 1.60 13.22 -10.12
N LEU A 45 2.38 13.82 -9.22
CA LEU A 45 1.88 14.39 -7.96
C LEU A 45 0.86 15.51 -8.22
N VAL A 46 1.19 16.46 -9.09
CA VAL A 46 0.30 17.58 -9.44
C VAL A 46 -1.05 17.08 -9.99
N LEU A 47 -1.03 16.10 -10.90
CA LEU A 47 -2.24 15.51 -11.47
C LEU A 47 -3.07 14.79 -10.40
N CYS A 48 -2.43 13.98 -9.55
CA CYS A 48 -3.09 13.29 -8.45
C CYS A 48 -3.78 14.26 -7.49
N MET A 49 -3.10 15.35 -7.11
CA MET A 49 -3.66 16.37 -6.23
C MET A 49 -4.84 17.10 -6.87
N ALA A 50 -4.75 17.44 -8.16
CA ALA A 50 -5.84 18.09 -8.88
C ALA A 50 -7.09 17.18 -8.96
N ASP A 51 -6.88 15.91 -9.26
CA ASP A 51 -7.93 14.89 -9.41
C ASP A 51 -8.64 14.61 -8.07
N ASN A 52 -7.87 14.38 -7.01
CA ASN A 52 -8.42 14.21 -5.66
C ASN A 52 -9.15 15.46 -5.16
N LYS A 53 -8.62 16.65 -5.45
CA LYS A 53 -9.28 17.93 -5.11
C LYS A 53 -10.61 18.10 -5.84
N LEU A 54 -10.69 17.73 -7.12
CA LEU A 54 -11.93 17.78 -7.89
C LEU A 54 -12.97 16.82 -7.29
N ARG A 55 -12.57 15.58 -7.04
CA ARG A 55 -13.38 14.56 -6.38
C ARG A 55 -13.93 15.06 -5.04
N LEU A 56 -13.07 15.52 -4.14
CA LEU A 56 -13.47 16.05 -2.83
C LEU A 56 -14.53 17.16 -2.93
N LYS A 57 -14.41 18.06 -3.91
CA LYS A 57 -15.40 19.11 -4.17
C LYS A 57 -16.75 18.55 -4.62
N SER A 58 -16.75 17.50 -5.45
CA SER A 58 -17.96 16.84 -5.91
C SER A 58 -18.71 16.10 -4.80
N TYR A 59 -18.01 15.63 -3.76
CA TYR A 59 -18.64 14.87 -2.67
C TYR A 59 -19.13 15.70 -1.50
N GLY A 60 -18.82 17.00 -1.41
CA GLY A 60 -19.45 17.90 -0.43
C GLY A 60 -20.99 17.96 -0.53
N THR A 61 -21.55 17.33 -1.57
CA THR A 61 -22.99 17.24 -1.86
C THR A 61 -23.60 15.83 -1.64
N LEU A 62 -22.81 14.79 -1.32
CA LEU A 62 -23.26 13.38 -1.25
C LEU A 62 -23.20 12.79 0.18
N VAL A 63 -24.19 11.94 0.51
CA VAL A 63 -24.51 11.44 1.86
C VAL A 63 -23.48 10.45 2.45
N MET A 64 -23.40 10.48 3.79
CA MET A 64 -22.41 9.92 4.73
C MET A 64 -22.16 8.39 4.70
N THR A 65 -22.95 7.58 3.99
CA THR A 65 -22.79 6.11 3.93
C THR A 65 -21.76 5.63 2.91
N SER A 66 -21.30 6.52 2.02
CA SER A 66 -20.37 6.22 0.92
C SER A 66 -18.88 6.37 1.28
N LEU A 67 -18.54 6.79 2.52
CA LEU A 67 -17.19 7.26 2.86
C LEU A 67 -16.10 6.20 2.73
N GLU A 68 -16.37 4.93 3.04
CA GLU A 68 -15.32 3.90 3.03
C GLU A 68 -14.89 3.53 1.61
N SER A 69 -15.85 3.28 0.72
CA SER A 69 -15.57 3.04 -0.70
C SER A 69 -14.88 4.25 -1.33
N MET A 70 -15.36 5.46 -1.04
CA MET A 70 -14.72 6.69 -1.54
C MET A 70 -13.31 6.88 -0.96
N ARG A 71 -13.11 6.64 0.35
CA ARG A 71 -11.78 6.66 0.98
C ARG A 71 -10.83 5.70 0.27
N ASN A 72 -11.30 4.51 -0.08
CA ASN A 72 -10.50 3.53 -0.80
C ASN A 72 -10.14 4.00 -2.22
N GLU A 73 -11.02 4.73 -2.91
CA GLU A 73 -10.70 5.35 -4.20
C GLU A 73 -9.60 6.41 -4.11
N TYR A 74 -9.63 7.27 -3.08
CA TYR A 74 -8.56 8.24 -2.83
C TYR A 74 -7.22 7.55 -2.55
N VAL A 75 -7.23 6.55 -1.66
CA VAL A 75 -6.05 5.75 -1.31
C VAL A 75 -5.49 5.05 -2.55
N SER A 76 -6.36 4.41 -3.33
CA SER A 76 -5.98 3.75 -4.60
C SER A 76 -5.31 4.73 -5.57
N THR A 77 -5.88 5.92 -5.75
CA THR A 77 -5.30 6.96 -6.63
C THR A 77 -3.91 7.38 -6.15
N ILE A 78 -3.75 7.62 -4.85
CA ILE A 78 -2.47 8.01 -4.24
C ILE A 78 -1.43 6.91 -4.45
N LEU A 79 -1.80 5.65 -4.21
CA LEU A 79 -0.92 4.50 -4.37
C LEU A 79 -0.50 4.30 -5.84
N HIS A 80 -1.44 4.37 -6.77
CA HIS A 80 -1.12 4.30 -8.21
C HIS A 80 -0.18 5.43 -8.64
N THR A 81 -0.35 6.63 -8.09
CA THR A 81 0.54 7.77 -8.37
C THR A 81 1.93 7.53 -7.81
N ALA A 82 2.03 7.08 -6.55
CA ALA A 82 3.30 6.77 -5.91
C ALA A 82 4.08 5.70 -6.69
N LEU A 83 3.39 4.68 -7.20
CA LEU A 83 3.99 3.66 -8.06
C LEU A 83 4.55 4.27 -9.34
N ARG A 84 3.79 5.12 -10.04
CA ARG A 84 4.29 5.78 -11.26
C ARG A 84 5.53 6.63 -11.00
N ILE A 85 5.54 7.38 -9.90
CA ILE A 85 6.73 8.14 -9.48
C ILE A 85 7.90 7.21 -9.21
N ALA A 86 7.68 6.07 -8.53
CA ALA A 86 8.72 5.09 -8.28
C ALA A 86 9.23 4.44 -9.58
N GLU A 87 8.35 4.15 -10.55
CA GLU A 87 8.73 3.62 -11.87
C GLU A 87 9.65 4.60 -12.59
N ASP A 88 9.27 5.88 -12.64
CA ASP A 88 10.08 6.93 -13.26
C ASP A 88 11.44 7.10 -12.56
N SER A 89 11.47 7.11 -11.22
CA SER A 89 12.70 7.30 -10.45
C SER A 89 13.63 6.07 -10.49
N THR A 90 13.10 4.85 -10.61
CA THR A 90 13.89 3.62 -10.51
C THR A 90 14.12 2.92 -11.86
N GLY A 91 13.37 3.29 -12.89
CA GLY A 91 13.35 2.61 -14.19
C GLY A 91 12.80 1.18 -14.14
N LYS A 92 12.15 0.80 -13.04
CA LYS A 92 11.56 -0.52 -12.84
C LYS A 92 10.06 -0.44 -13.06
N ASN A 93 9.46 -1.51 -13.58
CA ASN A 93 8.02 -1.62 -13.67
C ASN A 93 7.46 -2.20 -12.37
N PHE A 94 6.41 -1.58 -11.84
CA PHE A 94 5.70 -2.05 -10.67
C PHE A 94 4.25 -2.37 -11.03
N SER A 95 3.69 -3.41 -10.40
CA SER A 95 2.28 -3.76 -10.55
C SER A 95 1.61 -3.83 -9.19
N MET A 96 0.48 -3.17 -9.04
CA MET A 96 -0.39 -3.31 -7.88
C MET A 96 -1.61 -4.14 -8.27
N LYS A 97 -1.89 -5.18 -7.50
CA LYS A 97 -3.14 -5.93 -7.55
C LYS A 97 -3.93 -5.57 -6.29
N PRO A 98 -5.00 -4.77 -6.40
CA PRO A 98 -5.85 -4.51 -5.25
C PRO A 98 -6.54 -5.81 -4.84
N GLU A 99 -6.36 -6.20 -3.58
CA GLU A 99 -7.12 -7.28 -2.95
C GLU A 99 -8.35 -6.65 -2.30
N TYR A 100 -9.54 -6.95 -2.85
CA TYR A 100 -10.82 -6.39 -2.38
C TYR A 100 -11.46 -7.23 -1.27
N GLU A 101 -10.97 -8.45 -1.04
CA GLU A 101 -11.37 -9.33 0.05
C GLU A 101 -10.17 -9.55 0.97
N ILE A 102 -10.26 -9.08 2.22
CA ILE A 102 -9.34 -9.55 3.27
C ILE A 102 -9.78 -10.97 3.61
N ILE A 103 -9.31 -11.96 2.84
CA ILE A 103 -9.47 -13.38 3.20
C ILE A 103 -8.40 -13.72 4.25
N GLY A 104 -8.57 -13.15 5.43
CA GLY A 104 -7.97 -13.65 6.65
C GLY A 104 -9.07 -14.29 7.46
N GLU A 105 -9.01 -15.61 7.67
CA GLU A 105 -9.86 -16.28 8.67
C GLU A 105 -9.66 -15.67 10.08
N GLU A 106 -8.57 -14.92 10.30
CA GLU A 106 -8.26 -14.20 11.53
C GLU A 106 -7.64 -12.81 11.27
N SER A 107 -8.45 -11.78 11.01
CA SER A 107 -8.00 -10.38 11.21
C SER A 107 -9.16 -9.40 11.41
N CYS A 108 -10.07 -9.74 12.32
CA CYS A 108 -11.07 -8.80 12.84
C CYS A 108 -10.70 -8.30 14.26
N GLY A 109 -9.41 -8.30 14.61
CA GLY A 109 -8.92 -7.75 15.87
C GLY A 109 -8.64 -6.26 15.73
N ARG A 110 -9.39 -5.41 16.42
CA ARG A 110 -9.06 -3.98 16.57
C ARG A 110 -7.67 -3.89 17.20
N VAL A 111 -6.75 -3.16 16.57
CA VAL A 111 -5.46 -2.81 17.17
C VAL A 111 -5.75 -1.89 18.36
N ASP A 112 -5.50 -2.39 19.58
CA ASP A 112 -5.59 -1.59 20.80
C ASP A 112 -4.27 -0.84 21.00
N TYR A 113 -4.31 0.50 20.92
CA TYR A 113 -3.15 1.37 21.08
C TYR A 113 -2.89 1.76 22.53
N GLN A 114 -3.55 1.15 23.52
CA GLN A 114 -3.36 1.51 24.94
C GLN A 114 -1.99 1.18 25.54
N GLY A 115 -1.03 0.66 24.77
CA GLY A 115 0.26 0.20 25.27
C GLY A 115 1.50 1.07 25.01
N ILE A 116 1.39 2.22 24.32
CA ILE A 116 2.56 3.09 24.08
C ILE A 116 2.58 4.20 25.13
N ARG A 117 3.38 3.99 26.18
CA ARG A 117 3.82 5.04 27.12
C ARG A 117 5.33 5.11 27.13
#